data_AF-A0A2V7XRG8-F1
#
_entry.id   AF-A0A2V7XRG8-F1
#
_cell.length_a   1.000
_cell.length_b   1.000
_cell.length_c   1.000
_cell.angle_alpha   90.00
_cell.angle_beta   90.00
_cell.angle_gamma   90.00
#
_symmetry.space_group_name_H-M   'P 1'
#
loop_
_entity.id
_entity.type
_entity.pdbx_description
1 polymer ?
#
loop_
_entity_poly.entity_id
_entity_poly.type
_entity_poly.pdbx_seq_one_letter_code
_entity_poly.pdbx_strand_id
1 'polypeptide(L)'
;MVRILVDGEGSRAVELCLRAALGDRNEDEQWLVTAVKLPARWVVSFLVSPADRLAGFTWCGPAHEVRAAVQDALRSAGLAPTAPVPPDALVASF
;
A
#
# COMPACT_ATOMS: atom_id res chain seq x y z
N MET A 1 -5.00 12.06 0.69
CA MET A 1 -5.46 11.57 2.00
C MET A 1 -5.53 10.05 2.07
N VAL A 2 -4.72 9.42 2.93
CA VAL A 2 -4.73 7.97 3.16
C VAL A 2 -5.42 7.61 4.48
N ARG A 3 -6.47 6.79 4.43
CA ARG A 3 -7.15 6.23 5.61
C ARG A 3 -6.92 4.73 5.67
N ILE A 4 -6.40 4.25 6.81
CA ILE A 4 -6.13 2.83 7.07
C ILE A 4 -6.88 2.44 8.34
N LEU A 5 -7.75 1.44 8.24
CA LEU A 5 -8.46 0.84 9.35
C LEU A 5 -7.87 -0.55 9.60
N VAL A 6 -7.32 -0.79 10.79
CA VAL A 6 -6.71 -2.07 11.13
C VAL A 6 -7.32 -2.59 12.43
N ASP A 7 -7.76 -3.84 12.43
CA ASP A 7 -8.33 -4.50 13.60
C ASP A 7 -7.69 -5.88 13.88
N GLY A 8 -7.43 -6.14 15.16
CA GLY A 8 -6.80 -7.37 15.65
C GLY A 8 -5.40 -7.22 16.26
N GLU A 9 -4.96 -8.24 16.99
CA GLU A 9 -3.65 -8.27 17.66
C GLU A 9 -2.49 -8.18 16.65
N GLY A 10 -1.56 -7.25 16.90
CA GLY A 10 -0.46 -6.95 15.97
C GLY A 10 -0.83 -5.92 14.88
N SER A 11 -2.00 -5.29 14.99
CA SER A 11 -2.50 -4.24 14.09
C SER A 11 -1.47 -3.16 13.80
N ARG A 12 -0.72 -2.71 14.81
CA ARG A 12 0.28 -1.65 14.63
C ARG A 12 1.37 -2.02 13.63
N ALA A 13 1.85 -3.26 13.65
CA ALA A 13 2.87 -3.72 12.71
C ALA A 13 2.32 -3.75 11.28
N VAL A 14 1.09 -4.24 11.11
CA VAL A 14 0.42 -4.27 9.80
C VAL A 14 0.12 -2.87 9.27
N GLU A 15 -0.36 -1.97 10.12
CA GLU A 15 -0.58 -0.57 9.75
C GLU A 15 0.72 0.08 9.23
N LEU A 16 1.85 -0.15 9.92
CA LEU A 16 3.16 0.35 9.48
C LEU A 16 3.59 -0.27 8.15
N CYS A 17 3.38 -1.57 7.95
CA CYS A 17 3.65 -2.22 6.67
C CYS A 17 2.82 -1.62 5.52
N LEU A 18 1.53 -1.35 5.76
CA LEU A 18 0.64 -0.72 4.77
C LEU A 18 1.09 0.71 4.45
N ARG A 19 1.40 1.51 5.48
CA ARG A 19 1.93 2.87 5.29
C ARG A 19 3.24 2.86 4.50
N ALA A 20 4.17 1.96 4.85
CA ALA A 20 5.45 1.83 4.16
C ALA A 20 5.30 1.33 2.71
N ALA A 21 4.29 0.52 2.41
CA ALA A 21 3.99 0.07 1.06
C ALA A 21 3.34 1.17 0.21
N LEU A 22 2.42 1.94 0.80
CA LEU A 22 1.81 3.09 0.16
C LEU A 22 2.84 4.21 -0.06
N GLY A 23 3.77 4.44 0.86
CA GLY A 23 4.76 5.51 0.74
C GLY A 23 4.12 6.89 0.78
N ASP A 24 4.85 7.90 0.28
CA ASP A 24 4.34 9.26 0.19
C ASP A 24 3.36 9.37 -0.98
N ARG A 25 2.07 9.47 -0.64
CA ARG A 25 0.98 9.68 -1.58
C ARG A 25 0.58 11.15 -1.61
N ASN A 26 0.14 11.61 -2.78
CA ASN A 26 -0.33 12.98 -2.93
C ASN A 26 -1.52 13.23 -1.98
N GLU A 27 -1.57 14.42 -1.37
CA GLU A 27 -2.64 14.85 -0.48
C GLU A 27 -4.01 14.82 -1.15
N ASP A 28 -4.05 15.01 -2.48
CA ASP A 28 -5.26 14.96 -3.30
C ASP A 28 -5.79 13.53 -3.53
N GLU A 29 -4.96 12.50 -3.36
CA GLU A 29 -5.36 11.11 -3.61
C GLU A 29 -6.19 10.55 -2.47
N GLN A 30 -7.36 9.98 -2.76
CA GLN A 30 -8.16 9.31 -1.73
C GLN A 30 -7.86 7.81 -1.68
N TRP A 31 -7.53 7.33 -0.48
CA TRP A 31 -7.31 5.91 -0.21
C TRP A 31 -8.09 5.47 1.02
N LEU A 32 -8.76 4.32 0.92
CA LEU A 32 -9.38 3.62 2.03
C LEU A 32 -8.96 2.16 2.00
N VAL A 33 -8.16 1.77 3.00
CA VAL A 33 -7.64 0.41 3.15
C VAL A 33 -8.13 -0.16 4.48
N THR A 34 -8.62 -1.40 4.45
CA THR A 34 -9.00 -2.15 5.64
C THR A 34 -8.10 -3.35 5.81
N ALA A 35 -7.67 -3.63 7.04
CA ALA A 35 -6.94 -4.83 7.38
C ALA A 35 -7.52 -5.49 8.63
N VAL A 36 -7.95 -6.74 8.52
CA VAL A 36 -8.58 -7.49 9.62
C VAL A 36 -7.82 -8.78 9.88
N LYS A 37 -7.55 -9.07 11.15
CA LYS A 37 -6.92 -10.33 11.56
C LYS A 37 -7.94 -11.48 11.58
N LEU A 38 -7.61 -12.54 10.85
CA LEU A 38 -8.20 -13.87 10.97
C LEU A 38 -7.26 -14.78 11.79
N PRO A 39 -7.70 -15.98 12.21
CA PRO A 39 -6.80 -16.97 12.80
C PRO A 39 -5.59 -17.22 11.87
N ALA A 40 -4.40 -16.86 12.35
CA ALA A 40 -3.10 -16.94 11.66
C ALA A 40 -2.92 -16.12 10.36
N ARG A 41 -3.87 -15.26 9.97
CA ARG A 41 -3.81 -14.51 8.69
C ARG A 41 -4.33 -13.09 8.81
N TRP A 42 -3.99 -12.26 7.84
CA TRP A 42 -4.50 -10.92 7.65
C TRP A 42 -5.22 -10.83 6.31
N VAL A 43 -6.41 -10.25 6.32
CA VAL A 43 -7.12 -9.85 5.11
C VAL A 43 -6.93 -8.36 4.92
N VAL A 44 -6.39 -7.95 3.78
CA VAL A 44 -6.18 -6.54 3.41
C VAL A 44 -7.01 -6.24 2.18
N SER A 45 -7.89 -5.25 2.27
CA SER A 45 -8.77 -4.85 1.16
C SER A 45 -8.64 -3.36 0.86
N PHE A 46 -8.64 -3.04 -0.43
CA PHE A 46 -8.65 -1.67 -0.93
C PHE A 46 -10.09 -1.33 -1.34
N LEU A 47 -10.72 -0.48 -0.53
CA LEU A 47 -12.10 -0.05 -0.74
C LEU A 47 -12.19 1.21 -1.60
N VAL A 48 -11.18 2.08 -1.51
CA VAL A 48 -11.05 3.28 -2.34
C VAL A 48 -9.59 3.41 -2.75
N SER A 49 -9.37 3.70 -4.03
CA SER A 49 -8.06 3.99 -4.61
C SER A 49 -8.17 5.00 -5.75
N PRO A 50 -7.09 5.72 -6.12
CA PRO A 50 -7.10 6.68 -7.22
C PRO A 50 -7.53 6.03 -8.53
N ALA A 51 -8.47 6.68 -9.23
CA ALA A 51 -9.08 6.17 -10.46
C ALA A 51 -9.62 4.72 -10.34
N ASP A 52 -9.95 4.30 -9.11
CA ASP A 52 -10.52 3.00 -8.79
C ASP A 52 -9.66 1.77 -9.17
N ARG A 53 -8.36 1.97 -9.39
CA ARG A 53 -7.47 0.94 -9.96
C ARG A 53 -7.26 -0.29 -9.07
N LEU A 54 -7.52 -0.17 -7.77
CA LEU A 54 -7.46 -1.25 -6.78
C LEU A 54 -8.82 -1.51 -6.12
N ALA A 55 -9.93 -1.01 -6.67
CA ALA A 55 -11.24 -1.33 -6.12
C ALA A 55 -11.49 -2.84 -6.10
N GLY A 56 -11.93 -3.33 -4.94
CA GLY A 56 -12.22 -4.75 -4.74
C GLY A 56 -10.98 -5.63 -4.63
N PHE A 57 -9.77 -5.08 -4.76
CA PHE A 57 -8.55 -5.84 -4.46
C PHE A 57 -8.58 -6.28 -3.01
N THR A 58 -8.45 -7.58 -2.79
CA THR A 58 -8.35 -8.20 -1.48
C THR A 58 -7.23 -9.22 -1.49
N TRP A 59 -6.37 -9.14 -0.50
CA TRP A 59 -5.31 -10.10 -0.26
C TRP A 59 -5.47 -10.77 1.10
N CYS A 60 -5.08 -12.04 1.21
CA CYS A 60 -5.13 -12.80 2.46
C CYS A 60 -3.84 -13.60 2.65
N GLY A 61 -3.12 -13.36 3.75
CA GLY A 61 -1.86 -14.05 4.03
C GLY A 61 -1.25 -13.70 5.38
N PRO A 62 -0.02 -14.17 5.66
CA PRO A 62 0.65 -13.93 6.94
C PRO A 62 1.18 -12.49 7.05
N ALA A 63 1.31 -11.97 8.27
CA ALA A 63 1.68 -10.57 8.52
C ALA A 63 2.98 -10.12 7.83
N HIS A 64 3.98 -11.00 7.71
CA HIS A 64 5.28 -10.68 7.11
C HIS A 64 5.24 -10.50 5.59
N GLU A 65 4.18 -10.97 4.92
CA GLU A 65 4.00 -10.83 3.46
C GLU A 65 3.19 -9.59 3.07
N VAL A 66 2.48 -8.95 4.01
CA VAL A 66 1.57 -7.82 3.76
C VAL A 66 2.22 -6.75 2.89
N ARG A 67 3.44 -6.33 3.24
CA ARG A 67 4.14 -5.25 2.53
C ARG A 67 4.42 -5.62 1.08
N ALA A 68 4.94 -6.83 0.84
CA ALA A 68 5.28 -7.29 -0.51
C ALA A 68 4.01 -7.41 -1.37
N ALA A 69 2.96 -8.03 -0.82
CA ALA A 69 1.68 -8.18 -1.50
C ALA A 69 1.06 -6.85 -1.93
N VAL A 70 1.09 -5.84 -1.05
CA VAL A 70 0.58 -4.50 -1.38
C VAL A 70 1.45 -3.79 -2.41
N GLN A 71 2.77 -3.90 -2.31
CA GLN A 71 3.68 -3.31 -3.30
C GLN A 71 3.48 -3.93 -4.69
N ASP A 72 3.25 -5.25 -4.75
CA ASP A 72 2.97 -5.95 -6.01
C ASP A 72 1.63 -5.51 -6.59
N ALA A 73 0.58 -5.40 -5.77
CA ALA A 73 -0.72 -4.88 -6.21
C ALA A 73 -0.62 -3.45 -6.76
N LEU A 74 0.10 -2.57 -6.06
CA LEU A 74 0.37 -1.20 -6.52
C LEU A 74 1.13 -1.18 -7.85
N ARG A 75 2.14 -2.05 -8.01
CA ARG A 75 2.90 -2.17 -9.26
C ARG A 75 2.01 -2.64 -10.41
N SER A 76 1.20 -3.67 -10.19
CA SER A 76 0.25 -4.20 -11.18
C SER A 76 -0.82 -3.18 -11.57
N ALA A 77 -1.22 -2.30 -10.64
CA ALA A 77 -2.16 -1.22 -10.88
C ALA A 77 -1.53 0.06 -11.49
N GLY A 78 -0.21 0.06 -11.78
CA GLY A 78 0.49 1.25 -12.28
C GLY A 78 0.50 2.41 -11.28
N LEU A 79 0.46 2.08 -9.98
CA LEU A 79 0.45 3.00 -8.84
C LEU A 79 1.75 2.88 -8.01
N ALA A 80 2.79 2.25 -8.56
CA ALA A 80 4.09 2.17 -7.91
C ALA A 80 4.58 3.59 -7.57
N PRO A 81 5.11 3.82 -6.36
CA PRO A 81 5.67 5.11 -6.00
C PRO A 81 6.79 5.45 -6.99
N THR A 82 6.70 6.63 -7.61
CA THR A 82 7.79 7.21 -8.39
C THR A 82 8.95 7.38 -7.43
N ALA A 83 10.01 6.57 -7.57
CA ALA A 83 11.21 6.77 -6.77
C ALA A 83 11.70 8.22 -7.00
N PRO A 84 12.18 8.92 -5.97
CA PRO A 84 12.83 10.20 -6.18
C PRO A 84 13.99 9.98 -7.15
N VAL A 85 13.96 10.68 -8.29
CA VAL A 85 15.10 10.69 -9.21
C VAL A 85 16.27 11.28 -8.43
N PRO A 86 17.37 10.53 -8.19
CA PRO A 86 18.53 11.09 -7.52
C PRO A 86 19.06 12.27 -8.37
N PRO A 87 19.48 13.39 -7.75
CA PRO A 87 19.88 14.58 -8.47
C PRO A 87 21.01 14.35 -9.48
N ASP A 88 21.83 13.30 -9.29
CA ASP A 88 22.90 12.92 -10.23
C ASP A 88 22.42 12.30 -11.56
N ALA A 89 21.16 11.87 -11.66
CA ALA A 89 20.65 11.28 -12.91
C ALA A 89 20.38 12.31 -14.02
N LEU A 90 20.40 13.61 -13.70
CA LEU A 90 20.20 14.70 -14.67
C LEU A 90 21.50 15.21 -15.32
N VAL A 91 22.67 14.84 -14.79
CA VAL A 91 23.97 15.31 -15.31
C VAL A 91 24.50 14.45 -16.46
N ALA A 92 23.99 13.23 -16.63
CA ALA A 92 24.47 12.29 -17.66
C ALA A 92 23.77 12.41 -19.04
N SER A 93 22.92 13.42 -19.25
CA SER A 93 22.13 13.58 -20.49
C SER A 93 22.53 14.81 -21.33
N PHE A 94 23.77 15.30 -21.21
CA PHE A 94 24.34 16.33 -22.08
C PHE A 94 25.53 15.80 -22.88
#